data_AF-A0A3D5UMG0-F1
#
_entry.id   AF-A0A3D5UMG0-F1
#
_cell.length_a   1.000
_cell.length_b   1.000
_cell.length_c   1.000
_cell.angle_alpha   90.00
_cell.angle_beta   90.00
_cell.angle_gamma   90.00
#
_symmetry.space_group_name_H-M   'P 1'
#
loop_
_entity.id
_entity.type
_entity.pdbx_description
1 polymer ?
#
loop_
_entity_poly.entity_id
_entity_poly.type
_entity_poly.pdbx_seq_one_letter_code
_entity_poly.pdbx_strand_id
1 'polypeptide(L)' 'PVIAVPTSVGYGANFGGIAALLSMLNSCASGVSVVNIDNGFGAAYNASIINKL' A
#
# COMPACT_ATOMS: atom_id res chain seq x y z
N PRO A 1 -1.42 8.06 10.50
CA PRO A 1 -1.31 6.68 9.97
C PRO A 1 -0.62 6.71 8.61
N VAL A 2 -0.01 5.61 8.19
CA VAL A 2 0.64 5.48 6.88
C VAL A 2 -0.24 4.60 6.00
N ILE A 3 -0.62 5.08 4.81
CA ILE A 3 -1.33 4.28 3.82
C ILE A 3 -0.32 3.85 2.75
N ALA A 4 -0.11 2.54 2.62
CA ALA A 4 0.88 1.96 1.72
C ALA A 4 0.20 1.38 0.46
N VAL A 5 0.64 1.82 -0.72
CA VAL A 5 0.13 1.38 -2.03
C VAL A 5 1.25 0.65 -2.77
N PRO A 6 1.19 -0.68 -2.91
CA PRO A 6 2.18 -1.41 -3.69
C PRO A 6 1.97 -1.13 -5.18
N THR A 7 3.07 -0.93 -5.93
CA THR A 7 3.01 -0.65 -7.37
C THR A 7 3.23 -1.91 -8.20
N SER A 8 2.46 -2.10 -9.28
CA SER A 8 2.66 -3.23 -10.21
C SER A 8 3.91 -3.10 -11.07
N VAL A 9 4.46 -1.88 -11.14
CA VAL A 9 5.68 -1.57 -11.91
C VAL A 9 6.89 -1.40 -10.99
N GLY A 10 8.06 -1.72 -11.52
CA GLY A 10 9.33 -1.61 -10.83
C GLY A 10 10.38 -2.53 -11.45
N TYR A 11 11.64 -2.34 -11.07
CA TYR A 11 12.76 -3.13 -11.60
C TYR A 11 12.98 -4.41 -10.79
N GLY A 12 13.54 -5.43 -11.46
CA GLY A 12 13.95 -6.69 -10.82
C GLY A 12 12.77 -7.64 -10.57
N ALA A 13 12.84 -8.39 -9.46
CA ALA A 13 11.87 -9.40 -9.06
C ALA A 13 10.57 -8.80 -8.48
N ASN A 14 9.96 -7.85 -9.19
CA ASN A 14 8.76 -7.14 -8.74
C ASN A 14 7.50 -8.03 -8.77
N PHE A 15 7.42 -8.97 -9.73
CA PHE A 15 6.30 -9.91 -9.91
C PHE A 15 4.93 -9.21 -9.97
N GLY A 16 4.81 -8.12 -10.74
CA GLY A 16 3.56 -7.40 -10.93
C GLY A 16 3.02 -6.77 -9.64
N GLY A 17 3.89 -6.42 -8.70
CA GLY A 17 3.59 -5.78 -7.43
C GLY A 17 3.48 -6.75 -6.25
N ILE A 18 3.54 -8.08 -6.48
CA ILE A 18 3.46 -9.08 -5.41
C ILE A 18 4.62 -8.93 -4.43
N ALA A 19 5.84 -8.67 -4.92
CA ALA A 19 6.99 -8.47 -4.05
C ALA A 19 6.82 -7.23 -3.15
N ALA A 20 6.31 -6.12 -3.71
CA ALA A 20 6.03 -4.90 -2.97
C ALA A 20 4.89 -5.11 -1.95
N LEU A 21 3.80 -5.75 -2.35
CA LEU A 21 2.65 -6.06 -1.49
C LEU A 21 3.08 -6.91 -0.29
N LEU A 22 3.81 -8.00 -0.53
CA LEU A 22 4.29 -8.88 0.54
C LEU A 22 5.31 -8.18 1.45
N SER A 23 6.18 -7.33 0.88
CA SER A 23 7.12 -6.53 1.68
C SER A 23 6.39 -5.55 2.61
N MET A 24 5.37 -4.84 2.10
CA MET A 24 4.58 -3.90 2.89
C MET A 24 3.78 -4.62 3.98
N LEU A 25 3.12 -5.74 3.66
CA LEU A 25 2.33 -6.52 4.63
C LEU A 25 3.20 -7.14 5.73
N ASN A 26 4.38 -7.67 5.38
CA ASN A 26 5.28 -8.31 6.34
C ASN A 26 6.14 -7.32 7.14
N SER A 27 6.07 -6.02 6.85
CA SER A 27 6.84 -5.00 7.58
C SER A 27 6.50 -4.95 9.08
N CYS A 28 5.30 -5.39 9.46
CA CYS A 28 4.77 -5.33 10.83
C CYS A 28 4.85 -3.93 11.47
N ALA A 29 5.03 -2.88 10.66
CA ALA A 29 5.15 -1.52 11.14
C ALA A 29 3.78 -1.04 11.64
N SER A 30 3.73 -0.65 12.91
CA SER A 30 2.48 -0.20 13.53
C SER A 30 1.93 1.04 12.83
N GLY A 31 0.62 1.04 12.56
CA GLY A 31 -0.06 2.17 11.92
C GLY A 31 0.09 2.24 10.39
N VAL A 32 0.65 1.19 9.76
CA VAL A 32 0.62 1.01 8.30
C VAL A 32 -0.65 0.26 7.88
N SER A 33 -1.41 0.83 6.95
CA SER A 33 -2.54 0.18 6.28
C SER A 33 -2.18 -0.03 4.81
N VAL A 34 -2.13 -1.29 4.38
CA VAL A 34 -1.78 -1.66 3.00
C VAL A 34 -3.05 -1.82 2.18
N VAL A 35 -3.08 -1.24 0.98
CA VAL A 35 -4.17 -1.43 0.00
C VAL A 35 -3.74 -2.35 -1.15
N ASN A 36 -4.68 -2.68 -2.04
CA ASN A 36 -4.40 -3.47 -3.23
C ASN A 36 -3.35 -2.79 -4.13
N ILE A 37 -2.69 -3.60 -4.95
CA ILE A 37 -1.70 -3.14 -5.94
C ILE A 37 -2.33 -2.07 -6.84
N ASP A 38 -1.61 -0.96 -7.02
CA ASP A 38 -1.99 0.25 -7.76
C ASP A 38 -3.29 0.94 -7.31
N ASN A 39 -3.89 0.52 -6.19
CA ASN A 39 -5.17 1.08 -5.72
C ASN A 39 -4.98 2.42 -5.00
N GLY A 40 -4.43 3.41 -5.72
CA GLY A 40 -4.24 4.77 -5.22
C GLY A 40 -5.56 5.47 -4.85
N PHE A 41 -6.65 5.14 -5.55
CA PHE A 41 -7.98 5.66 -5.20
C PHE A 41 -8.42 5.18 -3.82
N GLY A 42 -8.35 3.87 -3.55
CA GLY A 42 -8.71 3.31 -2.24
C GLY A 42 -7.86 3.88 -1.12
N ALA A 43 -6.57 4.12 -1.38
CA ALA A 43 -5.67 4.78 -0.43
C ALA A 43 -6.09 6.23 -0.12
N ALA A 44 -6.36 7.04 -1.14
CA ALA A 44 -6.78 8.42 -0.95
C ALA A 44 -8.16 8.51 -0.28
N TYR A 45 -9.08 7.62 -0.63
CA TYR A 45 -10.39 7.52 0.01
C TYR A 45 -10.29 7.20 1.50
N ASN A 46 -9.51 6.17 1.86
CA ASN A 46 -9.25 5.83 3.27
C ASN A 46 -8.55 6.98 4.01
N ALA A 47 -7.54 7.60 3.40
CA ALA A 47 -6.85 8.75 3.99
C ALA A 47 -7.83 9.90 4.25
N SER A 48 -8.76 10.18 3.32
CA SER A 48 -9.78 11.22 3.47
C SER A 48 -10.77 10.92 4.59
N ILE A 49 -11.21 9.66 4.73
CA ILE A 49 -12.06 9.24 5.85
C ILE A 49 -11.35 9.45 7.18
N ILE A 50 -10.08 9.03 7.27
CA ILE A 50 -9.27 9.18 8.48
C ILE A 50 -9.04 10.65 8.82
N ASN A 51 -8.76 11.50 7.82
CA ASN A 51 -8.49 12.92 8.01
C ASN A 51 -9.74 13.74 8.41
N LYS A 52 -10.93 13.16 8.28
CA LYS A 52 -12.19 13.77 8.72
C LYS A 52 -12.53 13.45 10.19
N LEU A 53 -11.73 12.63 10.86
CA LEU A 53 -11.74 12.47 12.32
C LEU A 53 -10.97 13.64 12.97
#